data_AF-A0AB34U8G6-F1
#
_entry.id   AF-A0AB34U8G6-F1
#
_cell.length_a   1.000
_cell.length_b   1.000
_cell.length_c   1.000
_cell.angle_alpha   90.00
_cell.angle_beta   90.00
_cell.angle_gamma   90.00
#
_symmetry.space_group_name_H-M   'P 1'
#
loop_
_entity.id
_entity.type
_entity.pdbx_description
1 polymer ?
#
loop_
_entity_poly.entity_id
_entity_poly.type
_entity_poly.pdbx_seq_one_letter_code
_entity_poly.pdbx_strand_id
1 'polypeptide(L)'
;MSQIICKPTPLGLSAPSIPLASRHGIGVRGASQLLVHVAPYDSMDEGDLIELFWDGCYVASKILKASDVGKPVVLRVPESFLQNGKARTYYRVMKIGGLPITSPCRKLWVKLNAPGGQLVSTNTEENQGLAPLYVVPSVIRRGLSRRHLEGGLPMTIEPYLNMAVHDEITVRWGDLRMDLPPLVAEDVGEPVDLVVPPALILEGGEEQQLEVTYCVIDRVGNNSLWAPPRVIRVQPLGHYTD
;
A
#
# COMPACT_ATOMS: atom_id res chain seq x y z
N MET A 1 -62.95 -12.09 -2.15
CA MET A 1 -61.72 -12.71 -1.61
C MET A 1 -60.53 -12.01 -2.23
N SER A 2 -59.97 -11.03 -1.51
CA SER A 2 -58.82 -10.25 -1.96
C SER A 2 -57.54 -11.03 -1.65
N GLN A 3 -56.93 -11.61 -2.68
CA GLN A 3 -55.58 -12.17 -2.55
C GLN A 3 -54.59 -11.01 -2.46
N ILE A 4 -54.08 -10.79 -1.25
CA ILE A 4 -52.95 -9.90 -0.99
C ILE A 4 -51.73 -10.57 -1.60
N ILE A 5 -51.32 -10.10 -2.78
CA ILE A 5 -50.02 -10.44 -3.37
C ILE A 5 -48.97 -9.70 -2.54
N CYS A 6 -48.43 -10.36 -1.52
CA CYS A 6 -47.20 -9.91 -0.86
C CYS A 6 -46.07 -9.99 -1.89
N LYS A 7 -45.79 -8.87 -2.57
CA LYS A 7 -44.54 -8.72 -3.33
C LYS A 7 -43.41 -8.70 -2.30
N PRO A 8 -42.45 -9.65 -2.33
CA PRO A 8 -41.27 -9.52 -1.49
C PRO A 8 -40.54 -8.26 -1.92
N THR A 9 -40.40 -7.30 -1.00
CA THR A 9 -39.54 -6.14 -1.19
C THR A 9 -38.14 -6.67 -1.47
N PRO A 10 -37.49 -6.30 -2.60
CA PRO A 10 -36.15 -6.77 -2.88
C PRO A 10 -35.23 -6.30 -1.75
N LEU A 11 -34.51 -7.25 -1.13
CA LEU A 11 -33.51 -6.95 -0.12
C LEU A 11 -32.50 -5.94 -0.70
N GLY A 12 -32.43 -4.74 -0.13
CA GLY A 12 -31.45 -3.74 -0.50
C GLY A 12 -30.07 -4.12 0.03
N LEU A 13 -29.40 -5.07 -0.61
CA LEU A 13 -28.04 -5.46 -0.22
C LEU A 13 -27.02 -4.40 -0.61
N SER A 14 -26.21 -3.98 0.36
CA SER A 14 -25.04 -3.13 0.12
C SER A 14 -23.82 -3.97 -0.26
N ALA A 15 -22.88 -3.40 -1.02
CA ALA A 15 -21.59 -4.03 -1.27
C ALA A 15 -20.86 -4.31 0.06
N PRO A 16 -20.10 -5.41 0.17
CA PRO A 16 -19.28 -5.64 1.36
C PRO A 16 -18.22 -4.55 1.53
N SER A 17 -17.92 -4.20 2.78
CA SER A 17 -16.84 -3.28 3.13
C SER A 17 -15.63 -4.03 3.70
N ILE A 18 -14.45 -3.45 3.51
CA ILE A 18 -13.17 -4.02 3.94
C ILE A 18 -12.41 -2.94 4.71
N PRO A 19 -12.54 -2.86 6.05
CA PRO A 19 -11.99 -1.75 6.81
C PRO A 19 -10.47 -1.63 6.74
N LEU A 20 -9.76 -2.76 6.58
CA LEU A 20 -8.30 -2.79 6.44
C LEU A 20 -7.81 -2.51 5.01
N ALA A 21 -8.71 -2.20 4.06
CA ALA A 21 -8.29 -1.74 2.75
C ALA A 21 -7.67 -0.35 2.87
N SER A 22 -6.38 -0.25 2.55
CA SER A 22 -5.64 1.00 2.52
C SER A 22 -5.64 1.57 1.11
N ARG A 23 -5.97 2.86 0.99
CA ARG A 23 -6.04 3.62 -0.28
C ARG A 23 -6.88 2.90 -1.35
N HIS A 24 -6.24 2.04 -2.14
CA HIS A 24 -6.84 1.35 -3.28
C HIS A 24 -6.91 -0.18 -3.15
N GLY A 25 -6.48 -0.78 -2.03
CA GLY A 25 -6.45 -2.23 -1.92
C GLY A 25 -5.94 -2.82 -0.60
N ILE A 26 -5.52 -4.07 -0.68
CA ILE A 26 -5.00 -4.87 0.44
C ILE A 26 -3.53 -5.17 0.21
N GLY A 27 -2.71 -4.71 1.15
CA GLY A 27 -1.29 -5.03 1.25
C GLY A 27 -1.01 -6.25 2.14
N VAL A 28 0.27 -6.57 2.28
CA VAL A 28 0.79 -7.73 3.05
C VAL A 28 0.25 -7.77 4.47
N ARG A 29 0.28 -6.64 5.20
CA ARG A 29 -0.20 -6.58 6.60
C ARG A 29 -1.71 -6.78 6.73
N GLY A 30 -2.48 -6.39 5.72
CA GLY A 30 -3.94 -6.54 5.71
C GLY A 30 -4.37 -7.95 5.31
N ALA A 31 -3.57 -8.63 4.49
CA ALA A 31 -3.87 -9.96 3.97
C ALA A 31 -4.00 -11.04 5.07
N SER A 32 -3.09 -11.04 6.04
CA SER A 32 -3.06 -12.04 7.13
C SER A 32 -4.25 -11.98 8.10
N GLN A 33 -5.01 -10.88 8.07
CA GLN A 33 -6.13 -10.61 8.97
C GLN A 33 -7.31 -9.99 8.23
N LEU A 34 -7.51 -10.38 6.98
CA LEU A 34 -8.54 -9.79 6.13
C LEU A 34 -9.94 -10.09 6.66
N LEU A 35 -10.66 -9.02 7.01
CA LEU A 35 -12.04 -9.06 7.44
C LEU A 35 -12.94 -8.36 6.41
N VAL A 36 -14.00 -9.05 6.02
CA VAL A 36 -15.08 -8.52 5.19
C VAL A 36 -16.29 -8.27 6.07
N HIS A 37 -16.83 -7.07 5.97
CA HIS A 37 -17.98 -6.62 6.72
C HIS A 37 -19.20 -6.58 5.81
N VAL A 38 -20.27 -7.23 6.26
CA VAL A 38 -21.60 -7.17 5.67
C VAL A 38 -22.45 -6.26 6.56
N ALA A 39 -22.94 -5.17 5.99
CA ALA A 39 -23.84 -4.27 6.71
C ALA A 39 -25.18 -4.98 7.03
N PRO A 40 -25.88 -4.58 8.11
CA PRO A 40 -27.27 -4.97 8.29
C PRO A 40 -28.08 -4.64 7.03
N TYR A 41 -29.01 -5.51 6.68
CA TYR A 41 -29.86 -5.34 5.51
C TYR A 41 -31.34 -5.42 5.90
N ASP A 42 -32.20 -4.95 4.99
CA ASP A 42 -33.64 -4.95 5.23
C ASP A 42 -34.18 -6.36 5.44
N SER A 43 -35.04 -6.53 6.45
CA SER A 43 -35.58 -7.84 6.83
C SER A 43 -34.50 -8.87 7.20
N MET A 44 -33.34 -8.45 7.70
CA MET A 44 -32.35 -9.34 8.31
C MET A 44 -32.98 -10.11 9.47
N ASP A 45 -32.86 -11.43 9.44
CA ASP A 45 -33.56 -12.31 10.38
C ASP A 45 -32.65 -13.43 10.89
N GLU A 46 -33.01 -13.99 12.03
CA GLU A 46 -32.37 -15.20 12.56
C GLU A 46 -32.56 -16.37 11.58
N GLY A 47 -31.50 -17.17 11.42
CA GLY A 47 -31.48 -18.30 10.50
C GLY A 47 -31.15 -17.96 9.05
N ASP A 48 -31.07 -16.68 8.67
CA ASP A 48 -30.50 -16.29 7.38
C ASP A 48 -29.06 -16.83 7.27
N LEU A 49 -28.70 -17.38 6.11
CA LEU A 49 -27.33 -17.80 5.81
C LEU A 49 -26.66 -16.74 4.93
N ILE A 50 -25.51 -16.25 5.39
CA ILE A 50 -24.62 -15.39 4.59
C ILE A 50 -23.45 -16.23 4.10
N GLU A 51 -23.24 -16.26 2.78
CA GLU A 51 -22.07 -16.87 2.13
C GLU A 51 -21.19 -15.79 1.51
N LEU A 52 -19.90 -15.78 1.82
CA LEU A 52 -18.92 -14.86 1.27
C LEU A 52 -18.14 -15.51 0.13
N PHE A 53 -18.00 -14.75 -0.96
CA PHE A 53 -17.23 -15.13 -2.12
C PHE A 53 -16.06 -14.19 -2.37
N TRP A 54 -14.94 -14.75 -2.80
CA TRP A 54 -13.73 -14.04 -3.23
C TRP A 54 -13.30 -14.58 -4.58
N ASP A 55 -13.30 -13.70 -5.59
CA ASP A 55 -13.04 -14.04 -6.99
C ASP A 55 -13.83 -15.25 -7.52
N GLY A 56 -15.06 -15.41 -7.00
CA GLY A 56 -15.98 -16.48 -7.38
C GLY A 56 -15.83 -17.76 -6.54
N CYS A 57 -14.81 -17.87 -5.71
CA CYS A 57 -14.63 -18.97 -4.78
C CYS A 57 -15.42 -18.73 -3.49
N TYR A 58 -16.09 -19.75 -2.99
CA TYR A 58 -16.67 -19.72 -1.65
C TYR A 58 -15.56 -19.67 -0.60
N VAL A 59 -15.67 -18.76 0.37
CA VAL A 59 -14.63 -18.51 1.37
C VAL A 59 -15.08 -18.85 2.78
N ALA A 60 -16.23 -18.30 3.17
CA ALA A 60 -16.72 -18.37 4.53
C ALA A 60 -18.24 -18.21 4.53
N SER A 61 -18.89 -18.66 5.60
CA SER A 61 -20.30 -18.40 5.81
C SER A 61 -20.63 -18.20 7.28
N LYS A 62 -21.83 -17.66 7.53
CA LYS A 62 -22.41 -17.55 8.85
C LYS A 62 -23.92 -17.68 8.78
N ILE A 63 -24.48 -18.55 9.60
CA ILE A 63 -25.91 -18.58 9.91
C ILE A 63 -26.15 -17.54 11.01
N LEU A 64 -27.08 -16.62 10.78
CA LEU A 64 -27.39 -15.56 11.72
C LEU A 64 -28.12 -16.09 12.95
N LYS A 65 -27.73 -15.60 14.12
CA LYS A 65 -28.43 -15.80 15.39
C LYS A 65 -29.25 -14.55 15.72
N ALA A 66 -30.21 -14.66 16.62
CA ALA A 66 -30.95 -13.49 17.13
C ALA A 66 -30.02 -12.32 17.57
N SER A 67 -28.83 -12.63 18.12
CA SER A 67 -27.85 -11.62 18.55
C SER A 67 -27.19 -10.82 17.42
N ASP A 68 -27.23 -11.34 16.19
CA ASP A 68 -26.62 -10.74 14.99
C ASP A 68 -27.55 -9.76 14.28
N VAL A 69 -28.86 -9.89 14.47
CA VAL A 69 -29.88 -9.09 13.79
C VAL A 69 -29.67 -7.60 14.07
N GLY A 70 -29.66 -6.80 13.01
CA GLY A 70 -29.43 -5.35 13.08
C GLY A 70 -27.96 -4.95 13.28
N LYS A 71 -27.01 -5.90 13.29
CA LYS A 71 -25.57 -5.62 13.47
C LYS A 71 -24.75 -6.02 12.24
N PRO A 72 -23.61 -5.36 11.98
CA PRO A 72 -22.69 -5.78 10.94
C PRO A 72 -22.19 -7.21 11.19
N VAL A 73 -22.17 -8.02 10.14
CA VAL A 73 -21.61 -9.37 10.16
C VAL A 73 -20.20 -9.34 9.62
N VAL A 74 -19.27 -9.94 10.36
CA VAL A 74 -17.85 -9.98 10.00
C VAL A 74 -17.46 -11.40 9.60
N LEU A 75 -16.85 -11.54 8.43
CA LEU A 75 -16.38 -12.80 7.87
C LEU A 75 -14.90 -12.68 7.52
N ARG A 76 -14.10 -13.66 7.93
CA ARG A 76 -12.65 -13.69 7.65
C ARG A 76 -12.39 -14.32 6.28
N VAL A 77 -11.50 -13.71 5.51
CA VAL A 77 -10.95 -14.29 4.28
C VAL A 77 -9.56 -14.86 4.59
N PRO A 78 -9.34 -16.17 4.47
CA PRO A 78 -8.01 -16.75 4.64
C PRO A 78 -7.04 -16.24 3.57
N GLU A 79 -5.78 -16.04 3.94
CA GLU A 79 -4.74 -15.53 3.05
C GLU A 79 -4.52 -16.42 1.82
N SER A 80 -4.80 -17.73 1.91
CA SER A 80 -4.72 -18.67 0.79
C SER A 80 -5.68 -18.36 -0.37
N PHE A 81 -6.71 -17.55 -0.15
CA PHE A 81 -7.60 -17.08 -1.22
C PHE A 81 -7.07 -15.83 -1.94
N LEU A 82 -6.01 -15.19 -1.41
CA LEU A 82 -5.51 -13.93 -1.90
C LEU A 82 -4.42 -14.14 -2.93
N GLN A 83 -4.55 -13.46 -4.06
CA GLN A 83 -3.57 -13.45 -5.14
C GLN A 83 -3.28 -12.00 -5.55
N ASN A 84 -2.05 -11.73 -5.96
CA ASN A 84 -1.67 -10.43 -6.50
C ASN A 84 -2.56 -10.09 -7.72
N GLY A 85 -3.11 -8.88 -7.75
CA GLY A 85 -3.91 -8.38 -8.87
C GLY A 85 -5.23 -7.75 -8.45
N LYS A 86 -6.17 -7.68 -9.40
CA LYS A 86 -7.53 -7.20 -9.15
C LYS A 86 -8.34 -8.31 -8.51
N ALA A 87 -8.97 -8.03 -7.38
CA ALA A 87 -9.85 -8.95 -6.70
C ALA A 87 -11.28 -8.41 -6.62
N ARG A 88 -12.24 -9.31 -6.47
CA ARG A 88 -13.65 -9.02 -6.30
C ARG A 88 -14.21 -9.82 -5.15
N THR A 89 -14.99 -9.17 -4.29
CA THR A 89 -15.71 -9.85 -3.22
C THR A 89 -17.17 -9.42 -3.18
N TYR A 90 -18.03 -10.38 -2.89
CA TYR A 90 -19.47 -10.21 -2.76
C TYR A 90 -19.99 -11.29 -1.81
N TYR A 91 -21.21 -11.13 -1.34
CA TYR A 91 -21.87 -12.15 -0.52
C TYR A 91 -23.24 -12.49 -1.07
N ARG A 92 -23.75 -13.64 -0.63
CA ARG A 92 -25.12 -14.08 -0.88
C ARG A 92 -25.84 -14.23 0.45
N VAL A 93 -27.10 -13.80 0.47
CA VAL A 93 -28.03 -14.04 1.58
C VAL A 93 -29.04 -15.07 1.14
N MET A 94 -29.18 -16.14 1.92
CA MET A 94 -30.19 -17.18 1.73
C MET A 94 -31.15 -17.13 2.91
N LYS A 95 -32.39 -16.74 2.63
CA LYS A 95 -33.49 -16.77 3.61
C LYS A 95 -34.12 -18.16 3.63
N ILE A 96 -34.66 -18.56 4.78
CA ILE A 96 -35.41 -19.82 4.90
C ILE A 96 -36.59 -19.79 3.92
N GLY A 97 -36.63 -20.77 3.00
CA GLY A 97 -37.67 -20.85 1.96
C GLY A 97 -37.60 -19.79 0.86
N GLY A 98 -36.55 -18.94 0.86
CA GLY A 98 -36.34 -17.89 -0.13
C GLY A 98 -35.30 -18.26 -1.20
N LEU A 99 -35.30 -17.52 -2.32
CA LEU A 99 -34.23 -17.61 -3.30
C LEU A 99 -32.98 -16.85 -2.80
N PRO A 100 -31.76 -17.31 -3.15
CA PRO A 100 -30.54 -16.58 -2.83
C PRO A 100 -30.51 -15.19 -3.47
N ILE A 101 -30.14 -14.18 -2.68
CA ILE A 101 -29.97 -12.79 -3.15
C ILE A 101 -28.49 -12.44 -3.08
N THR A 102 -27.93 -11.95 -4.18
CA THR A 102 -26.49 -11.63 -4.29
C THR A 102 -26.27 -10.13 -4.12
N SER A 103 -25.28 -9.75 -3.32
CA SER A 103 -24.89 -8.35 -3.13
C SER A 103 -24.21 -7.77 -4.37
N PRO A 104 -24.15 -6.43 -4.52
CA PRO A 104 -23.18 -5.81 -5.42
C PRO A 104 -21.75 -6.24 -5.07
N CYS A 105 -20.88 -6.30 -6.08
CA CYS A 105 -19.47 -6.65 -5.91
C CYS A 105 -18.63 -5.46 -5.47
N ARG A 106 -17.79 -5.65 -4.46
CA ARG A 106 -16.67 -4.76 -4.14
C ARG A 106 -15.45 -5.16 -4.97
N LYS A 107 -14.87 -4.21 -5.70
CA LYS A 107 -13.63 -4.38 -6.47
C LYS A 107 -12.47 -3.71 -5.73
N LEU A 108 -11.31 -4.34 -5.70
CA LEU A 108 -10.11 -3.80 -5.07
C LEU A 108 -8.84 -4.39 -5.68
N TRP A 109 -7.70 -3.81 -5.33
CA TRP A 109 -6.39 -4.42 -5.61
C TRP A 109 -5.90 -5.25 -4.42
N VAL A 110 -5.19 -6.32 -4.71
CA VAL A 110 -4.40 -7.08 -3.75
C VAL A 110 -2.96 -7.02 -4.24
N LYS A 111 -2.05 -6.54 -3.40
CA LYS A 111 -0.61 -6.56 -3.67
C LYS A 111 0.11 -7.10 -2.44
N LEU A 112 0.46 -8.38 -2.52
CA LEU A 112 1.19 -9.16 -1.50
C LEU A 112 2.71 -9.08 -1.70
N ASN A 113 3.15 -8.49 -2.81
CA ASN A 113 4.57 -8.29 -3.09
C ASN A 113 4.94 -6.84 -2.80
N ALA A 114 5.62 -6.59 -1.69
CA ALA A 114 6.07 -5.25 -1.31
C ALA A 114 7.20 -4.74 -2.22
N PRO A 115 7.34 -3.40 -2.41
CA PRO A 115 8.48 -2.83 -3.11
C PRO A 115 9.81 -3.22 -2.43
N GLY A 116 10.81 -3.57 -3.23
CA GLY A 116 12.09 -4.08 -2.72
C GLY A 116 12.05 -5.53 -2.24
N GLY A 117 10.92 -6.22 -2.37
CA GLY A 117 10.80 -7.65 -2.03
C GLY A 117 10.63 -7.94 -0.55
N GLN A 118 10.90 -9.19 -0.17
CA GLN A 118 10.78 -9.64 1.21
C GLN A 118 12.06 -9.35 1.99
N LEU A 119 11.89 -8.83 3.21
CA LEU A 119 13.02 -8.50 4.08
C LEU A 119 13.81 -9.77 4.43
N VAL A 120 15.13 -9.71 4.22
CA VAL A 120 16.06 -10.81 4.55
C VAL A 120 16.18 -10.99 6.08
N SER A 121 16.00 -9.91 6.84
CA SER A 121 15.99 -9.88 8.30
C SER A 121 14.81 -9.05 8.81
N THR A 122 14.10 -9.53 9.82
CA THR A 122 12.98 -8.80 10.44
C THR A 122 13.43 -7.76 11.47
N ASN A 123 14.73 -7.71 11.77
CA ASN A 123 15.29 -6.87 12.84
C ASN A 123 16.03 -5.64 12.32
N THR A 124 15.93 -5.33 11.03
CA THR A 124 16.56 -4.16 10.41
C THR A 124 15.52 -3.18 9.91
N GLU A 125 15.74 -1.90 10.16
CA GLU A 125 14.95 -0.81 9.54
C GLU A 125 15.29 -0.62 8.05
N GLU A 126 16.26 -1.39 7.56
CA GLU A 126 16.76 -1.38 6.19
C GLU A 126 16.28 -2.59 5.40
N ASN A 127 15.96 -2.35 4.13
CA ASN A 127 15.63 -3.36 3.14
C ASN A 127 16.78 -3.53 2.14
N GLN A 128 17.52 -4.63 2.29
CA GLN A 128 18.65 -4.99 1.43
C GLN A 128 18.23 -5.40 0.01
N GLY A 129 16.93 -5.54 -0.28
CA GLY A 129 16.41 -5.71 -1.63
C GLY A 129 16.28 -4.40 -2.43
N LEU A 130 16.52 -3.26 -1.79
CA LEU A 130 16.67 -1.96 -2.45
C LEU A 130 18.13 -1.62 -2.65
N ALA A 131 18.48 -1.13 -3.85
CA ALA A 131 19.80 -0.57 -4.08
C ALA A 131 19.94 0.77 -3.34
N PRO A 132 21.08 1.08 -2.71
CA PRO A 132 21.36 2.43 -2.22
C PRO A 132 21.31 3.43 -3.37
N LEU A 133 20.99 4.70 -3.06
CA LEU A 133 21.03 5.79 -4.06
C LEU A 133 22.35 5.77 -4.83
N TYR A 134 22.26 5.88 -6.15
CA TYR A 134 23.42 6.11 -6.98
C TYR A 134 23.79 7.59 -6.90
N VAL A 135 25.05 7.83 -6.58
CA VAL A 135 25.66 9.15 -6.55
C VAL A 135 26.97 9.04 -7.30
N VAL A 136 27.29 10.05 -8.11
CA VAL A 136 28.50 10.04 -8.92
C VAL A 136 29.76 9.81 -8.05
N PRO A 137 30.70 8.94 -8.47
CA PRO A 137 31.85 8.56 -7.64
C PRO A 137 32.77 9.71 -7.21
N SER A 138 32.72 10.85 -7.91
CA SER A 138 33.45 12.06 -7.50
C SER A 138 32.90 12.65 -6.20
N VAL A 139 31.58 12.66 -6.02
CA VAL A 139 30.92 13.17 -4.80
C VAL A 139 31.20 12.26 -3.61
N ILE A 140 31.14 10.94 -3.80
CA ILE A 140 31.45 10.00 -2.71
C ILE A 140 32.90 10.15 -2.23
N ARG A 141 33.85 10.36 -3.16
CA ARG A 141 35.28 10.48 -2.83
C ARG A 141 35.68 11.84 -2.29
N ARG A 142 35.14 12.92 -2.87
CA ARG A 142 35.59 14.30 -2.61
C ARG A 142 34.60 15.13 -1.80
N GLY A 143 33.39 14.62 -1.59
CA GLY A 143 32.29 15.36 -0.97
C GLY A 143 31.56 16.26 -1.96
N LEU A 144 30.63 17.05 -1.42
CA LEU A 144 29.91 18.07 -2.19
C LEU A 144 30.86 19.18 -2.65
N SER A 145 30.57 19.73 -3.82
CA SER A 145 31.31 20.85 -4.41
C SER A 145 30.41 22.07 -4.45
N ARG A 146 30.98 23.26 -4.63
CA ARG A 146 30.20 24.50 -4.81
C ARG A 146 29.12 24.40 -5.89
N ARG A 147 29.39 23.66 -6.98
CA ARG A 147 28.39 23.41 -8.03
C ARG A 147 27.16 22.65 -7.53
N HIS A 148 27.33 21.74 -6.58
CA HIS A 148 26.21 21.01 -5.98
C HIS A 148 25.43 21.89 -5.00
N LEU A 149 26.13 22.78 -4.28
CA LEU A 149 25.49 23.75 -3.39
C LEU A 149 24.67 24.80 -4.15
N GLU A 150 25.03 25.12 -5.39
CA GLU A 150 24.34 26.11 -6.23
C GLU A 150 23.32 25.48 -7.18
N GLY A 151 23.60 24.29 -7.73
CA GLY A 151 22.81 23.64 -8.77
C GLY A 151 22.06 22.37 -8.34
N GLY A 152 22.26 21.91 -7.11
CA GLY A 152 21.69 20.67 -6.59
C GLY A 152 22.57 19.44 -6.86
N LEU A 153 22.18 18.32 -6.28
CA LEU A 153 22.88 17.04 -6.42
C LEU A 153 22.03 16.05 -7.22
N PRO A 154 22.41 15.70 -8.46
CA PRO A 154 21.76 14.63 -9.20
C PRO A 154 22.06 13.27 -8.55
N MET A 155 21.02 12.46 -8.40
CA MET A 155 21.09 11.09 -7.90
C MET A 155 20.10 10.23 -8.69
N THR A 156 20.30 8.91 -8.62
CA THR A 156 19.44 7.95 -9.32
C THR A 156 19.06 6.82 -8.38
N ILE A 157 17.81 6.39 -8.46
CA ILE A 157 17.31 5.17 -7.83
C ILE A 157 17.25 4.09 -8.91
N GLU A 158 17.94 2.98 -8.71
CA GLU A 158 17.89 1.84 -9.62
C GLU A 158 16.49 1.18 -9.59
N PRO A 159 16.04 0.57 -10.70
CA PRO A 159 14.84 -0.24 -10.71
C PRO A 159 14.88 -1.30 -9.59
N TYR A 160 13.77 -1.44 -8.87
CA TYR A 160 13.67 -2.37 -7.74
C TYR A 160 12.61 -3.44 -7.96
N LEU A 161 12.73 -4.53 -7.18
CA LEU A 161 11.77 -5.63 -7.26
C LEU A 161 10.37 -5.17 -6.86
N ASN A 162 9.37 -5.58 -7.64
CA ASN A 162 7.95 -5.20 -7.46
C ASN A 162 7.65 -3.69 -7.62
N MET A 163 8.51 -2.96 -8.34
CA MET A 163 8.25 -1.60 -8.80
C MET A 163 6.94 -1.55 -9.60
N ALA A 164 6.09 -0.60 -9.27
CA ALA A 164 4.77 -0.49 -9.86
C ALA A 164 4.32 0.97 -10.00
N VAL A 165 3.36 1.18 -10.89
CA VAL A 165 2.67 2.46 -11.05
C VAL A 165 2.02 2.88 -9.72
N HIS A 166 2.14 4.18 -9.41
CA HIS A 166 1.71 4.82 -8.17
C HIS A 166 2.50 4.43 -6.92
N ASP A 167 3.67 3.81 -7.07
CA ASP A 167 4.64 3.78 -5.98
C ASP A 167 5.09 5.23 -5.69
N GLU A 168 5.00 5.62 -4.42
CA GLU A 168 5.38 6.93 -3.89
C GLU A 168 6.74 6.80 -3.21
N ILE A 169 7.72 7.60 -3.64
CA ILE A 169 9.09 7.54 -3.13
C ILE A 169 9.35 8.77 -2.26
N THR A 170 9.82 8.53 -1.03
CA THR A 170 10.33 9.57 -0.14
C THR A 170 11.84 9.42 0.00
N VAL A 171 12.59 10.43 -0.40
CA VAL A 171 14.03 10.54 -0.18
C VAL A 171 14.29 11.25 1.14
N ARG A 172 15.21 10.69 1.92
CA ARG A 172 15.70 11.26 3.17
C ARG A 172 17.13 11.76 2.97
N TRP A 173 17.37 13.01 3.37
CA TRP A 173 18.67 13.70 3.31
C TRP A 173 18.97 14.21 4.72
N GLY A 174 19.80 13.46 5.47
CA GLY A 174 19.90 13.63 6.93
C GLY A 174 18.53 13.44 7.57
N ASP A 175 18.04 14.48 8.25
CA ASP A 175 16.70 14.51 8.86
C ASP A 175 15.61 15.08 7.93
N LEU A 176 16.00 15.66 6.81
CA LEU A 176 15.09 16.28 5.86
C LEU A 176 14.48 15.24 4.92
N ARG A 177 13.28 15.56 4.41
CA ARG A 177 12.51 14.68 3.51
C ARG A 177 12.13 15.41 2.24
N MET A 178 12.17 14.67 1.14
CA MET A 178 11.76 15.12 -0.18
C MET A 178 10.96 14.01 -0.86
N ASP A 179 9.70 14.29 -1.17
CA ASP A 179 8.84 13.35 -1.88
C ASP A 179 9.00 13.53 -3.39
N LEU A 180 9.14 12.42 -4.12
CA LEU A 180 9.11 12.42 -5.57
C LEU A 180 7.66 12.29 -6.08
N PRO A 181 7.36 12.71 -7.32
CA PRO A 181 6.09 12.41 -7.95
C PRO A 181 5.82 10.90 -7.95
N PRO A 182 4.55 10.45 -7.79
CA PRO A 182 4.21 9.04 -7.91
C PRO A 182 4.59 8.48 -9.28
N LEU A 183 5.13 7.26 -9.31
CA LEU A 183 5.59 6.64 -10.54
C LEU A 183 4.47 6.41 -11.55
N VAL A 184 4.74 6.67 -12.83
CA VAL A 184 3.86 6.41 -13.97
C VAL A 184 4.23 5.10 -14.67
N ALA A 185 3.50 4.75 -15.72
CA ALA A 185 3.71 3.47 -16.43
C ALA A 185 5.09 3.40 -17.10
N GLU A 186 5.57 4.54 -17.57
CA GLU A 186 6.84 4.71 -18.27
C GLU A 186 8.05 4.57 -17.34
N ASP A 187 7.88 4.81 -16.03
CA ASP A 187 8.96 4.68 -15.04
C ASP A 187 9.21 3.23 -14.62
N VAL A 188 8.23 2.33 -14.80
CA VAL A 188 8.30 0.97 -14.25
C VAL A 188 9.38 0.16 -14.96
N GLY A 189 10.42 -0.21 -14.20
CA GLY A 189 11.57 -0.95 -14.72
C GLY A 189 12.71 -0.05 -15.19
N GLU A 190 12.53 1.27 -15.14
CA GLU A 190 13.53 2.27 -15.51
C GLU A 190 14.14 2.95 -14.26
N PRO A 191 15.39 3.43 -14.33
CA PRO A 191 15.98 4.20 -13.25
C PRO A 191 15.20 5.50 -13.01
N VAL A 192 15.02 5.87 -11.74
CA VAL A 192 14.35 7.11 -11.36
C VAL A 192 15.41 8.16 -11.04
N ASP A 193 15.55 9.13 -11.93
CA ASP A 193 16.45 10.27 -11.73
C ASP A 193 15.80 11.35 -10.85
N LEU A 194 16.61 11.92 -9.95
CA LEU A 194 16.19 12.99 -9.07
C LEU A 194 17.33 13.99 -8.84
N VAL A 195 16.96 15.18 -8.39
CA VAL A 195 17.92 16.21 -7.97
C VAL A 195 17.53 16.68 -6.58
N VAL A 196 18.42 16.51 -5.60
CA VAL A 196 18.22 17.17 -4.30
C VAL A 196 18.52 18.66 -4.48
N PRO A 197 17.56 19.55 -4.19
CA PRO A 197 17.70 20.95 -4.48
C PRO A 197 18.70 21.63 -3.53
N PRO A 198 19.39 22.70 -3.99
CA PRO A 198 20.29 23.51 -3.18
C PRO A 198 19.78 23.85 -1.78
N ALA A 199 18.52 24.28 -1.68
CA ALA A 199 17.91 24.67 -0.41
C ALA A 199 17.95 23.53 0.62
N LEU A 200 17.64 22.31 0.19
CA LEU A 200 17.62 21.14 1.04
C LEU A 200 19.04 20.68 1.41
N ILE A 201 20.00 20.82 0.49
CA ILE A 201 21.42 20.57 0.76
C ILE A 201 21.95 21.51 1.85
N LEU A 202 21.62 22.80 1.76
CA LEU A 202 22.06 23.82 2.70
C LEU A 202 21.37 23.72 4.06
N GLU A 203 20.08 23.37 4.07
CA GLU A 203 19.30 23.18 5.30
C GLU A 203 19.73 21.92 6.07
N GLY A 204 20.19 20.88 5.37
CA GLY A 204 20.70 19.64 5.97
C GLY A 204 21.94 19.80 6.85
N GLY A 205 22.48 21.03 6.96
CA GLY A 205 23.52 21.40 7.91
C GLY A 205 24.94 21.09 7.46
N GLU A 206 25.91 21.55 8.25
CA GLU A 206 27.35 21.32 8.06
C GLU A 206 27.81 19.98 8.64
N GLU A 207 26.93 18.99 8.76
CA GLU A 207 27.33 17.67 9.22
C GLU A 207 28.41 17.12 8.29
N GLN A 208 29.56 16.78 8.86
CA GLN A 208 30.73 16.36 8.08
C GLN A 208 30.44 15.10 7.23
N GLN A 209 29.43 14.33 7.63
CA GLN A 209 28.91 13.15 6.96
C GLN A 209 27.39 13.13 7.07
N LEU A 210 26.71 13.10 5.93
CA LEU A 210 25.28 13.08 5.84
C LEU A 210 24.80 11.75 5.24
N GLU A 211 23.85 11.10 5.90
CA GLU A 211 23.20 9.92 5.37
C GLU A 211 22.05 10.26 4.43
N VAL A 212 22.04 9.62 3.26
CA VAL A 212 21.00 9.78 2.26
C VAL A 212 20.42 8.40 1.94
N THR A 213 19.11 8.27 2.01
CA THR A 213 18.39 7.03 1.72
C THR A 213 17.02 7.35 1.13
N TYR A 214 16.22 6.34 0.82
CA TYR A 214 14.84 6.48 0.38
C TYR A 214 14.00 5.30 0.87
N CYS A 215 12.68 5.49 0.89
CA CYS A 215 11.73 4.41 1.03
C CYS A 215 10.60 4.57 0.01
N VAL A 216 9.86 3.49 -0.20
CA VAL A 216 8.77 3.39 -1.17
C VAL A 216 7.50 2.95 -0.46
N ILE A 217 6.40 3.63 -0.74
CA ILE A 217 5.06 3.22 -0.35
C ILE A 217 4.24 2.94 -1.60
N ASP A 218 3.73 1.72 -1.73
CA ASP A 218 2.92 1.37 -2.89
C ASP A 218 1.45 1.79 -2.78
N ARG A 219 0.72 1.59 -3.88
CA ARG A 219 -0.71 1.93 -4.01
C ARG A 219 -1.66 1.30 -2.99
N VAL A 220 -1.25 0.21 -2.31
CA VAL A 220 -2.04 -0.45 -1.26
C VAL A 220 -1.41 -0.25 0.13
N GLY A 221 -0.40 0.61 0.23
CA GLY A 221 0.25 0.99 1.48
C GLY A 221 1.30 0.01 1.98
N ASN A 222 1.83 -0.90 1.15
CA ASN A 222 3.03 -1.64 1.55
C ASN A 222 4.21 -0.68 1.60
N ASN A 223 4.92 -0.69 2.73
CA ASN A 223 6.13 0.12 2.94
C ASN A 223 7.36 -0.77 2.74
N SER A 224 8.28 -0.32 1.89
CA SER A 224 9.52 -1.05 1.58
C SER A 224 10.54 -1.07 2.72
N LEU A 225 10.34 -0.28 3.78
CA LEU A 225 11.38 0.20 4.69
C LEU A 225 12.46 1.02 3.95
N TRP A 226 13.49 1.47 4.67
CA TRP A 226 14.55 2.30 4.10
C TRP A 226 15.49 1.46 3.24
N ALA A 227 15.95 2.00 2.12
CA ALA A 227 17.09 1.43 1.39
C ALA A 227 18.36 1.55 2.26
N PRO A 228 19.42 0.76 1.98
CA PRO A 228 20.68 0.93 2.69
C PRO A 228 21.24 2.35 2.39
N PRO A 229 21.69 3.09 3.42
CA PRO A 229 22.04 4.49 3.27
C PRO A 229 23.33 4.70 2.47
N ARG A 230 23.46 5.88 1.87
CA ARG A 230 24.70 6.42 1.33
C ARG A 230 25.19 7.55 2.22
N VAL A 231 26.44 7.49 2.63
CA VAL A 231 27.10 8.59 3.34
C VAL A 231 27.76 9.52 2.34
N ILE A 232 27.39 10.79 2.39
CA ILE A 232 27.97 11.87 1.58
C ILE A 232 28.71 12.82 2.51
N ARG A 233 29.95 13.16 2.16
CA ARG A 233 30.71 14.15 2.92
C ARG A 233 30.32 15.55 2.51
N VAL A 234 29.95 16.38 3.47
CA VAL A 234 29.82 17.82 3.29
C VAL A 234 31.13 18.45 3.75
N GLN A 235 31.78 19.19 2.87
CA GLN A 235 32.96 19.96 3.29
C GLN A 235 32.46 21.16 4.11
N PRO A 236 33.07 21.48 5.27
CA PRO A 236 32.77 22.71 5.98
C PRO A 236 33.00 23.90 5.03
N LEU A 237 32.07 24.86 5.03
CA LEU A 237 32.25 26.13 4.31
C LEU A 237 33.32 26.97 5.04
N GLY A 238 34.58 26.57 4.95
CA GLY A 238 35.70 27.21 5.65
C GLY A 238 37.01 27.06 4.89
N HIS A 239 37.49 28.19 4.36
CA HIS A 239 38.76 28.45 3.66
C HIS A 239 38.80 28.18 2.14
N TYR A 240 37.96 28.89 1.38
CA TYR A 240 38.46 29.51 0.15
C TYR A 240 39.07 30.85 0.55
N THR A 241 40.37 30.86 0.85
CA THR A 241 41.17 32.08 0.77
C THR A 241 41.65 32.20 -0.67
N ASP A 242 41.46 33.40 -1.25
CA ASP A 242 42.01 33.83 -2.54
C ASP A 242 43.52 33.52 -2.70
#